data_AF-A0A4Q8QL71-F1
#
_entry.id   AF-A0A4Q8QL71-F1
#
_cell.length_a   1.000
_cell.length_b   1.000
_cell.length_c   1.000
_cell.angle_alpha   90.00
_cell.angle_beta   90.00
_cell.angle_gamma   90.00
#
_symmetry.space_group_name_H-M   'P 1'
#
loop_
_entity.id
_entity.type
_entity.pdbx_description
1 polymer ?
#
loop_
_entity_poly.entity_id
_entity_poly.type
_entity_poly.pdbx_seq_one_letter_code
_entity_poly.pdbx_strand_id
1 'polypeptide(L)'
;MGGDGLIATFATIRAYKKDVVLKKVGKKGPVAMLRELTGLSRTTIEKHLPILLEIGLLEIHNNGNIAVHGRKWSSNNLPCLHRRKLIPIKVYDKFIDTKTYCAFVRVHSRLGKQERQIGKKAKRIEVLEACSRNERLSKGDYRIWKKLYRQGITLEELKSKFRSKSTLSNLAFHKILKDTDIPSNCNESSGKDFKSKLIMLGLIKQSRLFELVLPGIKDKEFVLRENDLLHFGGLFQGSLGIYHERSPEIVINNALVGAEKKQVVK
;
A
#
# COMPACT_ATOMS: atom_id res chain seq x y z
N MET A 1 14.56 4.34 5.59
CA MET A 1 13.37 4.33 6.49
C MET A 1 12.85 5.75 6.58
N GLY A 2 11.54 6.04 6.66
CA GLY A 2 11.09 7.25 7.39
C GLY A 2 10.01 8.16 6.80
N GLY A 3 9.72 8.12 5.49
CA GLY A 3 8.82 9.11 4.85
C GLY A 3 7.42 9.19 5.47
N ASP A 4 6.77 8.05 5.72
CA ASP A 4 5.39 8.05 6.27
C ASP A 4 5.34 8.52 7.72
N GLY A 5 6.39 8.24 8.51
CA GLY A 5 6.49 8.72 9.89
C GLY A 5 6.63 10.25 9.93
N LEU A 6 7.44 10.80 9.02
CA LEU A 6 7.62 12.24 8.85
C LEU A 6 6.31 12.92 8.41
N ILE A 7 5.65 12.36 7.39
CA ILE A 7 4.36 12.88 6.88
C ILE A 7 3.29 12.81 7.97
N ALA A 8 3.20 11.68 8.69
CA ALA A 8 2.25 11.52 9.78
C ALA A 8 2.54 12.48 10.92
N THR A 9 3.81 12.69 11.27
CA THR A 9 4.22 13.64 12.32
C THR A 9 3.79 15.05 11.96
N PHE A 10 4.09 15.49 10.73
CA PHE A 10 3.67 16.81 10.26
C PHE A 10 2.15 16.95 10.17
N ALA A 11 1.45 15.95 9.64
CA ALA A 11 -0.01 15.95 9.54
C ALA A 11 -0.66 16.04 10.93
N THR A 12 -0.10 15.33 11.93
CA THR A 12 -0.56 15.39 13.32
C THR A 12 -0.33 16.79 13.89
N ILE A 13 0.89 17.33 13.82
CA ILE A 13 1.20 18.69 14.29
C ILE A 13 0.25 19.72 13.67
N ARG A 14 -0.01 19.60 12.37
CA ARG A 14 -0.90 20.50 11.65
C ARG A 14 -2.37 20.34 12.02
N ALA A 15 -2.84 19.14 12.32
CA ALA A 15 -4.23 18.91 12.75
C ALA A 15 -4.52 19.50 14.14
N TYR A 16 -3.52 19.48 15.03
CA TYR A 16 -3.63 20.06 16.38
C TYR A 16 -3.25 21.55 16.44
N LYS A 17 -2.81 22.14 15.31
CA LYS A 17 -2.49 23.56 15.20
C LYS A 17 -3.77 24.41 15.18
N LYS A 18 -4.08 25.07 16.30
CA LYS A 18 -5.21 26.03 16.38
C LYS A 18 -4.89 27.41 15.76
N ASP A 19 -3.64 27.86 15.86
CA ASP A 19 -3.17 29.20 15.42
C ASP A 19 -1.98 29.12 14.48
N VAL A 20 -1.69 30.18 13.70
CA VAL A 20 -0.55 30.24 12.75
C VAL A 20 0.80 29.89 13.41
N VAL A 21 0.97 30.23 14.69
CA VAL A 21 2.19 30.03 15.49
C VAL A 21 1.82 29.41 16.83
N LEU A 22 2.55 28.39 17.26
CA LEU A 22 2.46 27.80 18.59
C LEU A 22 3.30 28.64 19.56
N LYS A 23 2.63 29.30 20.51
CA LYS A 23 3.28 30.15 21.51
C LYS A 23 3.92 29.32 22.60
N LYS A 24 5.14 29.71 23.02
CA LYS A 24 5.84 29.09 24.13
C LYS A 24 5.14 29.36 25.45
N VAL A 25 4.89 28.30 26.21
CA VAL A 25 4.32 28.38 27.57
C VAL A 25 5.39 28.02 28.59
N GLY A 26 5.82 29.00 29.39
CA GLY A 26 6.83 28.83 30.43
C GLY A 26 8.23 28.48 29.90
N LYS A 27 8.99 27.66 30.66
CA LYS A 27 10.37 27.24 30.30
C LYS A 27 10.42 26.02 29.38
N LYS A 28 9.29 25.56 28.82
CA LYS A 28 9.21 24.34 28.00
C LYS A 28 9.96 24.54 26.67
N GLY A 29 10.79 23.57 26.31
CA GLY A 29 11.48 23.54 25.01
C GLY A 29 10.58 23.05 23.86
N PRO A 30 10.96 23.28 22.59
CA PRO A 30 10.16 22.94 21.42
C PRO A 30 9.63 21.50 21.37
N VAL A 31 10.48 20.54 21.74
CA VAL A 31 10.11 19.11 21.78
C VAL A 31 9.03 18.83 22.82
N ALA A 32 9.13 19.42 24.01
CA ALA A 32 8.16 19.23 25.08
C ALA A 32 6.79 19.82 24.70
N MET A 33 6.78 20.98 24.05
CA MET A 33 5.56 21.62 23.57
C MET A 33 4.86 20.78 22.50
N LEU A 34 5.61 20.30 21.50
CA LEU A 34 5.04 19.45 20.46
C LEU A 34 4.51 18.14 21.04
N ARG A 35 5.19 17.56 22.04
CA ARG A 35 4.73 16.34 22.73
C ARG A 35 3.39 16.55 23.42
N GLU A 36 3.27 17.61 24.19
CA GLU A 36 2.05 17.94 24.93
C GLU A 36 0.88 18.23 23.99
N LEU A 37 1.15 18.93 22.87
CA LEU A 37 0.13 19.25 21.88
C LEU A 37 -0.37 18.03 21.11
N THR A 38 0.53 17.12 20.74
CA THR A 38 0.24 16.06 19.75
C THR A 38 0.14 14.66 20.35
N GLY A 39 0.53 14.47 21.61
CA GLY A 39 0.65 13.15 22.23
C GLY A 39 1.76 12.27 21.66
N LEU A 40 2.59 12.78 20.73
CA LEU A 40 3.68 12.02 20.12
C LEU A 40 4.81 11.75 21.11
N SER A 41 5.46 10.59 21.00
CA SER A 41 6.63 10.30 21.85
C SER A 41 7.75 11.31 21.60
N ARG A 42 8.51 11.62 22.67
CA ARG A 42 9.71 12.47 22.60
C ARG A 42 10.65 12.01 21.48
N THR A 43 10.89 10.70 21.40
CA THR A 43 11.73 10.06 20.39
C THR A 43 11.23 10.27 18.95
N THR A 44 9.91 10.28 18.73
CA THR A 44 9.33 10.53 17.40
C THR A 44 9.55 11.97 16.98
N ILE A 45 9.35 12.92 17.91
CA ILE A 45 9.55 14.34 17.65
C ILE A 45 11.02 14.65 17.40
N GLU A 46 11.93 14.20 18.27
CA GLU A 46 13.37 14.43 18.11
C GLU A 46 13.90 13.86 16.79
N LYS A 47 13.35 12.73 16.33
CA LYS A 47 13.70 12.12 15.05
C LYS A 47 13.26 12.94 13.83
N HIS A 48 12.08 13.56 13.89
CA HIS A 48 11.45 14.16 12.72
C HIS A 48 11.54 15.69 12.68
N LEU A 49 11.67 16.34 13.84
CA LEU A 49 11.74 17.80 13.96
C LEU A 49 12.88 18.43 13.14
N PRO A 50 14.14 17.93 13.20
CA PRO A 50 15.22 18.53 12.40
C PRO A 50 14.92 18.52 10.90
N ILE A 51 14.36 17.41 10.40
CA ILE A 51 14.00 17.25 8.98
C ILE A 51 12.87 18.22 8.62
N LEU A 52 11.88 18.42 9.49
CA LEU A 52 10.78 19.36 9.25
C LEU A 52 11.25 20.83 9.21
N LEU A 53 12.26 21.17 10.01
CA LEU A 53 12.91 22.48 9.98
C LEU A 53 13.72 22.67 8.69
N GLU A 54 14.52 21.68 8.32
CA GLU A 54 15.35 21.69 7.11
C GLU A 54 14.52 21.92 5.84
N ILE A 55 13.37 21.27 5.72
CA ILE A 55 12.47 21.44 4.56
C ILE A 55 11.55 22.67 4.64
N GLY A 56 11.69 23.49 5.71
CA GLY A 56 10.92 24.71 5.92
C GLY A 56 9.44 24.51 6.22
N LEU A 57 9.04 23.34 6.72
CA LEU A 57 7.66 23.08 7.17
C LEU A 57 7.42 23.52 8.61
N LEU A 58 8.48 23.67 9.40
CA LEU A 58 8.47 24.25 10.73
C LEU A 58 9.56 25.32 10.82
N GLU A 59 9.39 26.27 11.73
CA GLU A 59 10.41 27.26 12.09
C GLU A 59 10.35 27.50 13.61
N ILE A 60 11.49 27.60 14.26
CA ILE A 60 11.60 27.93 15.68
C ILE A 60 12.15 29.35 15.78
N HIS A 61 11.34 30.26 16.33
CA HIS A 61 11.75 31.64 16.54
C HIS A 61 12.67 31.77 17.76
N ASN A 62 13.40 32.89 17.84
CA ASN A 62 14.34 33.19 18.94
C ASN A 62 13.66 33.22 20.32
N ASN A 63 12.38 33.57 20.39
CA ASN A 63 11.58 33.53 21.63
C ASN A 63 11.12 32.11 22.01
N GLY A 64 11.45 31.11 21.20
CA GLY A 64 11.10 29.70 21.37
C GLY A 64 9.70 29.33 20.88
N ASN A 65 8.98 30.24 20.20
CA ASN A 65 7.73 29.92 19.52
C ASN A 65 7.99 29.03 18.30
N ILE A 66 7.01 28.21 17.92
CA ILE A 66 7.10 27.35 16.73
C ILE A 66 6.08 27.82 15.69
N ALA A 67 6.56 28.32 14.55
CA ALA A 67 5.71 28.53 13.39
C ALA A 67 5.57 27.21 12.63
N VAL A 68 4.33 26.83 12.32
CA VAL A 68 4.03 25.65 11.50
C VAL A 68 3.66 26.13 10.11
N HIS A 69 4.56 26.01 9.15
CA HIS A 69 4.30 26.50 7.81
C HIS A 69 3.40 25.52 7.06
N GLY A 70 2.25 26.00 6.61
CA GLY A 70 1.51 25.31 5.57
C GLY A 70 2.14 25.71 4.23
N ARG A 71 2.63 24.76 3.42
CA ARG A 71 2.71 25.05 1.98
C ARG A 71 1.29 25.46 1.55
N LYS A 72 1.12 26.71 1.09
CA LYS A 72 -0.06 27.09 0.31
C LYS A 72 0.06 26.29 -0.99
N TRP A 73 -0.64 25.17 -1.03
CA TRP A 73 -0.77 24.37 -2.24
C TRP A 73 -1.75 25.11 -3.16
N SER A 74 -1.27 26.15 -3.83
CA SER A 74 -2.00 26.83 -4.90
C SER A 74 -1.80 26.09 -6.22
N SER A 75 -2.68 26.34 -7.19
CA SER A 75 -2.56 25.89 -8.58
C SER A 75 -1.17 26.17 -9.18
N ASN A 76 -0.53 27.27 -8.77
CA ASN A 76 0.79 27.68 -9.24
C ASN A 76 1.93 26.79 -8.73
N ASN A 77 1.76 26.15 -7.57
CA ASN A 77 2.79 25.32 -6.92
C ASN A 77 2.60 23.81 -7.17
N LEU A 78 1.49 23.41 -7.80
CA LEU A 78 1.18 22.03 -8.17
C LEU A 78 0.46 21.91 -9.54
N PRO A 79 1.00 22.51 -10.62
CA PRO A 79 0.32 22.52 -11.92
C PRO A 79 0.01 21.11 -12.46
N CYS A 80 0.86 20.13 -12.16
CA CYS A 80 0.70 18.73 -12.57
C CYS A 80 -0.25 17.89 -11.69
N LEU A 81 -0.71 18.40 -10.54
CA LEU A 81 -1.71 17.73 -9.68
C LEU A 81 -3.10 18.35 -9.76
N HIS A 82 -3.28 19.51 -10.41
CA HIS A 82 -4.60 20.15 -10.58
C HIS A 82 -5.65 19.21 -11.19
N ARG A 83 -5.24 18.31 -12.09
CA ARG A 83 -6.14 17.34 -12.74
C ARG A 83 -6.28 16.03 -11.96
N ARG A 84 -5.66 15.89 -10.78
CA ARG A 84 -5.69 14.66 -9.99
C ARG A 84 -6.47 14.87 -8.70
N LYS A 85 -7.43 13.98 -8.45
CA LYS A 85 -8.18 13.95 -7.18
C LYS A 85 -7.18 13.74 -6.03
N LEU A 86 -7.05 14.76 -5.17
CA LEU A 86 -6.25 14.64 -3.95
C LEU A 86 -6.98 13.73 -2.97
N ILE A 87 -6.25 12.83 -2.32
CA ILE A 87 -6.80 11.94 -1.30
C ILE A 87 -6.50 12.57 0.06
N PRO A 88 -7.53 12.91 0.86
CA PRO A 88 -7.31 13.50 2.18
C PRO A 88 -6.61 12.49 3.09
N ILE A 89 -5.64 12.95 3.88
CA ILE A 89 -5.03 12.17 4.96
C ILE A 89 -5.89 12.33 6.20
N LYS A 90 -6.40 11.23 6.74
CA LYS A 90 -7.13 11.22 8.01
C LYS A 90 -6.15 11.09 9.18
N VAL A 91 -6.29 11.97 10.16
CA VAL A 91 -5.54 11.93 11.43
C VAL A 91 -6.40 11.25 12.47
N TYR A 92 -5.84 10.24 13.13
CA TYR A 92 -6.48 9.43 14.17
C TYR A 92 -5.86 9.73 15.53
N ASP A 93 -6.55 9.36 16.60
CA ASP A 93 -6.07 9.50 17.98
C ASP A 93 -4.76 8.74 18.21
N LYS A 94 -4.64 7.54 17.62
CA LYS A 94 -3.42 6.75 17.64
C LYS A 94 -2.51 7.13 16.47
N PHE A 95 -1.31 7.61 16.79
CA PHE A 95 -0.30 7.97 15.77
C PHE A 95 0.02 6.85 14.78
N ILE A 96 0.02 5.59 15.25
CA ILE A 96 0.28 4.42 14.41
C ILE A 96 -0.76 4.30 13.29
N ASP A 97 -2.00 4.67 13.56
CA ASP A 97 -3.10 4.58 12.60
C ASP A 97 -3.02 5.72 11.59
N THR A 98 -2.69 6.95 12.03
CA THR A 98 -2.34 8.07 11.14
C THR A 98 -1.19 7.71 10.21
N LYS A 99 -0.11 7.13 10.74
CA LYS A 99 1.03 6.65 9.95
C LYS A 99 0.62 5.58 8.94
N THR A 100 -0.28 4.68 9.34
CA THR A 100 -0.79 3.62 8.47
C THR A 100 -1.64 4.22 7.34
N TYR A 101 -2.46 5.23 7.63
CA TYR A 101 -3.25 5.96 6.66
C TYR A 101 -2.40 6.79 5.69
N CYS A 102 -1.32 7.43 6.15
CA CYS A 102 -0.37 8.13 5.26
C CYS A 102 0.23 7.16 4.23
N ALA A 103 0.62 5.96 4.66
CA ALA A 103 1.15 4.97 3.73
C ALA A 103 0.04 4.39 2.82
N PHE A 104 -1.21 4.27 3.27
CA PHE A 104 -2.35 3.96 2.39
C PHE A 104 -2.48 4.96 1.24
N VAL A 105 -2.48 6.26 1.53
CA VAL A 105 -2.58 7.32 0.50
C VAL A 105 -1.46 7.18 -0.54
N ARG A 106 -0.24 6.86 -0.10
CA ARG A 106 0.90 6.62 -1.01
C ARG A 106 0.76 5.33 -1.82
N VAL A 107 0.21 4.27 -1.25
CA VAL A 107 -0.08 3.02 -1.98
C VAL A 107 -1.17 3.29 -3.02
N HIS A 108 -2.23 4.02 -2.63
CA HIS A 108 -3.33 4.39 -3.49
C HIS A 108 -2.89 5.28 -4.66
N SER A 109 -1.99 6.25 -4.43
CA SER A 109 -1.46 7.10 -5.50
C SER A 109 -0.63 6.34 -6.55
N ARG A 110 -0.28 5.07 -6.27
CA ARG A 110 0.47 4.18 -7.16
C ARG A 110 -0.39 3.10 -7.81
N LEU A 111 -1.71 3.05 -7.57
CA LEU A 111 -2.61 2.01 -8.08
C LEU A 111 -2.54 1.81 -9.59
N GLY A 112 -2.61 2.89 -10.39
CA GLY A 112 -2.53 2.76 -11.84
C GLY A 112 -1.20 2.18 -12.34
N LYS A 113 -0.10 2.35 -11.58
CA LYS A 113 1.17 1.64 -11.87
C LYS A 113 1.08 0.17 -11.49
N GLN A 114 0.36 -0.17 -10.42
CA GLN A 114 0.15 -1.54 -9.96
C GLN A 114 -0.70 -2.34 -10.95
N GLU A 115 -1.84 -1.81 -11.37
CA GLU A 115 -2.73 -2.44 -12.37
C GLU A 115 -1.98 -2.77 -13.66
N ARG A 116 -1.17 -1.82 -14.15
CA ARG A 116 -0.32 -2.04 -15.34
C ARG A 116 0.72 -3.13 -15.15
N GLN A 117 1.31 -3.24 -13.96
CA GLN A 117 2.28 -4.29 -13.66
C GLN A 117 1.62 -5.66 -13.53
N ILE A 118 0.41 -5.72 -12.94
CA ILE A 118 -0.42 -6.92 -12.89
C ILE A 118 -0.73 -7.39 -14.31
N GLY A 119 -1.24 -6.52 -15.18
CA GLY A 119 -1.55 -6.85 -16.57
C GLY A 119 -0.31 -7.34 -17.35
N LYS A 120 0.83 -6.66 -17.23
CA LYS A 120 2.10 -7.10 -17.85
C LYS A 120 2.53 -8.48 -17.36
N LYS A 121 2.26 -8.81 -16.10
CA LYS A 121 2.68 -10.07 -15.50
C LYS A 121 1.71 -11.21 -15.85
N ALA A 122 0.40 -10.95 -15.89
CA ALA A 122 -0.60 -11.87 -16.41
C ALA A 122 -0.27 -12.25 -17.86
N LYS A 123 0.05 -11.27 -18.70
CA LYS A 123 0.45 -11.53 -20.09
C LYS A 123 1.70 -12.41 -20.21
N ARG A 124 2.68 -12.26 -19.31
CA ARG A 124 3.87 -13.14 -19.30
C ARG A 124 3.53 -14.59 -18.99
N ILE A 125 2.56 -14.82 -18.10
CA ILE A 125 2.09 -16.18 -17.76
C ILE A 125 1.39 -16.78 -18.96
N GLU A 126 0.42 -16.07 -19.53
CA GLU A 126 -0.32 -16.49 -20.74
C GLU A 126 0.65 -16.93 -21.86
N VAL A 127 1.70 -16.13 -22.09
CA VAL A 127 2.74 -16.44 -23.09
C VAL A 127 3.52 -17.71 -22.75
N LEU A 128 3.90 -17.93 -21.48
CA LEU A 128 4.61 -19.14 -21.07
C LEU A 128 3.70 -20.38 -21.08
N GLU A 129 2.42 -20.23 -20.75
CA GLU A 129 1.41 -21.29 -20.83
C GLU A 129 1.18 -21.73 -22.28
N ALA A 130 0.94 -20.78 -23.17
CA ALA A 130 0.81 -21.04 -24.60
C ALA A 130 2.06 -21.76 -25.14
N CYS A 131 3.26 -21.34 -24.73
CA CYS A 131 4.49 -22.04 -25.08
C CYS A 131 4.56 -23.46 -24.51
N SER A 132 4.14 -23.68 -23.25
CA SER A 132 4.13 -25.02 -22.64
C SER A 132 3.14 -25.99 -23.30
N ARG A 133 2.09 -25.45 -23.93
CA ARG A 133 1.08 -26.20 -24.70
C ARG A 133 1.44 -26.36 -26.18
N ASN A 134 2.63 -25.91 -26.59
CA ASN A 134 3.07 -25.88 -28.00
C ASN A 134 2.13 -25.08 -28.92
N GLU A 135 1.43 -24.07 -28.38
CA GLU A 135 0.58 -23.18 -29.16
C GLU A 135 1.43 -22.17 -29.96
N ARG A 136 0.94 -21.76 -31.13
CA ARG A 136 1.63 -20.81 -31.99
C ARG A 136 1.53 -19.39 -31.41
N LEU A 137 2.65 -18.85 -30.96
CA LEU A 137 2.72 -17.49 -30.43
C LEU A 137 2.65 -16.41 -31.52
N SER A 138 2.00 -15.28 -31.19
CA SER A 138 2.07 -14.06 -31.99
C SER A 138 3.51 -13.49 -32.00
N LYS A 139 3.87 -12.66 -32.99
CA LYS A 139 5.19 -11.99 -33.04
C LYS A 139 5.49 -11.19 -31.76
N GLY A 140 4.48 -10.57 -31.16
CA GLY A 140 4.62 -9.82 -29.90
C GLY A 140 4.90 -10.73 -28.71
N ASP A 141 4.15 -11.82 -28.60
CA ASP A 141 4.26 -12.80 -27.53
C ASP A 141 5.57 -13.58 -27.59
N TYR A 142 6.03 -13.91 -28.80
CA TYR A 142 7.33 -14.53 -29.00
C TYR A 142 8.50 -13.68 -28.48
N ARG A 143 8.44 -12.34 -28.62
CA ARG A 143 9.45 -11.43 -28.06
C ARG A 143 9.42 -11.45 -26.52
N ILE A 144 8.22 -11.52 -25.94
CA ILE A 144 8.04 -11.62 -24.49
C ILE A 144 8.63 -12.94 -23.99
N TRP A 145 8.25 -14.06 -24.61
CA TRP A 145 8.78 -15.39 -24.30
C TRP A 145 10.31 -15.42 -24.36
N LYS A 146 10.90 -14.97 -25.47
CA LYS A 146 12.36 -14.93 -25.66
C LYS A 146 13.07 -14.14 -24.56
N LYS A 147 12.46 -13.06 -24.09
CA LYS A 147 12.98 -12.27 -22.97
C LYS A 147 12.91 -13.04 -21.65
N LEU A 148 11.78 -13.70 -21.35
CA LEU A 148 11.61 -14.49 -20.13
C LEU A 148 12.57 -15.68 -20.09
N TYR A 149 12.71 -16.37 -21.22
CA TYR A 149 13.65 -17.49 -21.39
C TYR A 149 15.10 -17.06 -21.12
N ARG A 150 15.55 -15.95 -21.71
CA ARG A 150 16.89 -15.38 -21.45
C ARG A 150 17.12 -15.00 -19.98
N GLN A 151 16.04 -14.69 -19.25
CA GLN A 151 16.09 -14.33 -17.83
C GLN A 151 15.98 -15.56 -16.91
N GLY A 152 15.82 -16.77 -17.45
CA GLY A 152 15.63 -17.99 -16.67
C GLY A 152 14.30 -18.04 -15.92
N ILE A 153 13.33 -17.19 -16.28
CA ILE A 153 12.05 -17.10 -15.56
C ILE A 153 11.13 -18.23 -16.05
N THR A 154 10.75 -19.13 -15.15
CA THR A 154 9.91 -20.29 -15.48
C THR A 154 8.43 -20.05 -15.19
N LEU A 155 7.57 -20.87 -15.79
CA LEU A 155 6.13 -20.88 -15.51
C LEU A 155 5.87 -21.21 -14.05
N GLU A 156 6.61 -22.17 -13.49
CA GLU A 156 6.47 -22.62 -12.10
C GLU A 156 6.89 -21.53 -11.10
N GLU A 157 7.97 -20.78 -11.36
CA GLU A 157 8.36 -19.61 -10.57
C GLU A 157 7.29 -18.50 -10.57
N LEU A 158 6.59 -18.34 -11.69
CA LEU A 158 5.51 -17.37 -11.78
C LEU A 158 4.24 -17.91 -11.10
N LYS A 159 3.84 -19.17 -11.32
CA LYS A 159 2.64 -19.80 -10.73
C LYS A 159 2.74 -19.98 -9.21
N SER A 160 3.87 -20.45 -8.66
CA SER A 160 4.04 -20.65 -7.20
C SER A 160 3.99 -19.34 -6.41
N LYS A 161 4.51 -18.25 -6.98
CA LYS A 161 4.40 -16.89 -6.44
C LYS A 161 2.99 -16.28 -6.58
N PHE A 162 2.07 -16.90 -7.34
CA PHE A 162 0.72 -16.38 -7.62
C PHE A 162 -0.41 -17.15 -6.93
N ARG A 163 -0.28 -18.46 -6.63
CA ARG A 163 -1.29 -19.27 -5.91
C ARG A 163 -1.68 -18.73 -4.52
N SER A 164 -0.96 -17.73 -3.98
CA SER A 164 -1.29 -17.05 -2.71
C SER A 164 -1.42 -15.52 -2.80
N LYS A 165 -1.14 -14.89 -3.96
CA LYS A 165 -0.80 -13.45 -4.09
C LYS A 165 -1.30 -12.81 -5.39
N SER A 166 -2.53 -13.10 -5.77
CA SER A 166 -3.31 -12.35 -6.78
C SER A 166 -3.71 -10.95 -6.30
N THR A 167 -3.54 -10.68 -5.01
CA THR A 167 -3.24 -9.36 -4.45
C THR A 167 -1.73 -9.13 -4.36
N LEU A 168 -1.24 -7.90 -4.60
CA LEU A 168 0.18 -7.51 -4.40
C LEU A 168 0.83 -8.33 -3.28
N SER A 169 1.90 -9.07 -3.62
CA SER A 169 2.62 -9.89 -2.65
C SER A 169 3.02 -9.02 -1.46
N ASN A 170 3.07 -9.59 -0.25
CA ASN A 170 3.50 -8.85 0.93
C ASN A 170 4.87 -8.18 0.69
N LEU A 171 5.77 -8.86 -0.01
CA LEU A 171 7.05 -8.29 -0.45
C LEU A 171 6.87 -7.08 -1.40
N ALA A 172 5.99 -7.17 -2.40
CA ALA A 172 5.71 -6.05 -3.30
C ALA A 172 5.03 -4.88 -2.58
N PHE A 173 4.18 -5.17 -1.60
CA PHE A 173 3.60 -4.16 -0.72
C PHE A 173 4.71 -3.40 0.03
N HIS A 174 5.68 -4.13 0.58
CA HIS A 174 6.80 -3.52 1.29
C HIS A 174 7.77 -2.76 0.37
N LYS A 175 8.00 -3.22 -0.87
CA LYS A 175 8.76 -2.48 -1.90
C LYS A 175 8.13 -1.11 -2.17
N ILE A 176 6.80 -1.06 -2.29
CA ILE A 176 6.05 0.19 -2.48
C ILE A 176 6.20 1.10 -1.27
N LEU A 177 6.16 0.55 -0.05
CA LEU A 177 6.35 1.33 1.17
C LEU A 177 7.77 1.92 1.32
N LYS A 178 8.77 1.20 0.82
CA LYS A 178 10.17 1.63 0.88
C LYS A 178 10.60 2.47 -0.32
N ASP A 179 9.76 2.55 -1.35
CA ASP A 179 10.09 3.14 -2.64
C ASP A 179 11.39 2.57 -3.23
N THR A 180 11.56 1.25 -3.14
CA THR A 180 12.76 0.57 -3.60
C THR A 180 12.40 -0.79 -4.19
N ASP A 181 13.06 -1.12 -5.30
CA ASP A 181 12.95 -2.44 -5.92
C ASP A 181 13.98 -3.44 -5.36
N ILE A 182 14.93 -2.95 -4.55
CA ILE A 182 16.02 -3.72 -3.97
C ILE A 182 15.47 -4.76 -2.98
N PRO A 183 15.62 -6.07 -3.26
CA PRO A 183 15.07 -7.13 -2.41
C PRO A 183 15.64 -7.14 -0.99
N SER A 184 16.92 -6.84 -0.80
CA SER A 184 17.60 -6.85 0.51
C SER A 184 17.04 -5.81 1.49
N ASN A 185 16.42 -4.74 0.98
CA ASN A 185 15.78 -3.72 1.79
C ASN A 185 14.32 -4.04 2.13
N CYS A 186 13.82 -5.20 1.68
CA CYS A 186 12.42 -5.55 1.74
C CYS A 186 12.15 -6.84 2.51
N ASN A 187 11.21 -6.77 3.47
CA ASN A 187 10.82 -7.90 4.30
C ASN A 187 9.34 -8.26 4.02
N GLU A 188 9.08 -9.54 3.74
CA GLU A 188 7.75 -10.05 3.50
C GLU A 188 6.84 -9.92 4.74
N SER A 189 7.35 -10.19 5.94
CA SER A 189 6.60 -10.07 7.20
C SER A 189 6.14 -8.63 7.44
N SER A 190 7.02 -7.65 7.27
CA SER A 190 6.66 -6.22 7.39
C SER A 190 5.55 -5.81 6.40
N GLY A 191 5.56 -6.39 5.20
CA GLY A 191 4.50 -6.17 4.21
C GLY A 191 3.16 -6.80 4.60
N LYS A 192 3.18 -8.01 5.17
CA LYS A 192 2.00 -8.71 5.69
C LYS A 192 1.35 -7.93 6.81
N ASP A 193 2.14 -7.46 7.77
CA ASP A 193 1.65 -6.70 8.93
C ASP A 193 0.96 -5.42 8.50
N PHE A 194 1.57 -4.69 7.56
CA PHE A 194 1.00 -3.44 7.07
C PHE A 194 -0.31 -3.67 6.31
N LYS A 195 -0.32 -4.69 5.42
CA LYS A 195 -1.51 -5.07 4.67
C LYS A 195 -2.65 -5.50 5.59
N SER A 196 -2.35 -6.26 6.64
CA SER A 196 -3.34 -6.68 7.64
C SER A 196 -3.95 -5.48 8.37
N LYS A 197 -3.13 -4.47 8.73
CA LYS A 197 -3.64 -3.22 9.32
C LYS A 197 -4.57 -2.44 8.38
N LEU A 198 -4.25 -2.38 7.09
CA LEU A 198 -5.13 -1.72 6.12
C LEU A 198 -6.48 -2.43 5.96
N ILE A 199 -6.49 -3.76 6.03
CA ILE A 199 -7.72 -4.56 6.01
C ILE A 199 -8.53 -4.31 7.28
N MET A 200 -7.90 -4.36 8.46
CA MET A 200 -8.57 -4.08 9.74
C MET A 200 -9.18 -2.68 9.79
N LEU A 201 -8.51 -1.68 9.21
CA LEU A 201 -9.02 -0.31 9.11
C LEU A 201 -10.07 -0.12 7.99
N GLY A 202 -10.43 -1.18 7.25
CA GLY A 202 -11.41 -1.13 6.16
C GLY A 202 -10.97 -0.31 4.94
N LEU A 203 -9.68 0.05 4.84
CA LEU A 203 -9.14 0.89 3.77
C LEU A 203 -8.94 0.10 2.47
N ILE A 204 -8.70 -1.21 2.60
CA ILE A 204 -8.68 -2.16 1.50
C ILE A 204 -9.57 -3.35 1.88
N LYS A 205 -10.42 -3.82 0.97
CA LYS A 205 -11.11 -5.10 1.12
C LYS A 205 -10.39 -6.10 0.25
N GLN A 206 -10.07 -7.26 0.80
CA GLN A 206 -9.59 -8.41 0.04
C GLN A 206 -10.61 -9.53 0.25
N SER A 207 -11.44 -9.79 -0.76
CA SER A 207 -12.35 -10.94 -0.77
C SER A 207 -11.73 -12.03 -1.62
N ARG A 208 -11.70 -13.27 -1.11
CA ARG A 208 -11.48 -14.46 -1.93
C ARG A 208 -12.84 -15.04 -2.26
N LEU A 209 -13.15 -15.13 -3.55
CA LEU A 209 -14.37 -15.78 -4.02
C LEU A 209 -14.08 -17.24 -4.21
N PHE A 210 -14.62 -18.05 -3.30
CA PHE A 210 -14.59 -19.51 -3.40
C PHE A 210 -15.96 -19.98 -3.87
N GLU A 211 -15.99 -20.67 -5.00
CA GLU A 211 -17.18 -21.29 -5.55
C GLU A 211 -17.03 -22.80 -5.43
N LEU A 212 -18.05 -23.49 -4.91
CA LEU A 212 -18.06 -24.95 -4.93
C LEU A 212 -18.36 -25.42 -6.35
N VAL A 213 -17.39 -26.06 -7.00
CA VAL A 213 -17.51 -26.47 -8.41
C VAL A 213 -17.86 -27.95 -8.52
N LEU A 214 -17.37 -28.77 -7.60
CA LEU A 214 -17.63 -30.21 -7.58
C LEU A 214 -18.03 -30.64 -6.17
N PRO A 215 -19.33 -30.62 -5.85
CA PRO A 215 -19.86 -31.10 -4.58
C PRO A 215 -19.57 -32.59 -4.38
N GLY A 216 -19.22 -33.00 -3.16
CA GLY A 216 -18.99 -34.39 -2.78
C GLY A 216 -17.67 -35.01 -3.25
N ILE A 217 -16.98 -34.39 -4.22
CA ILE A 217 -15.71 -34.91 -4.75
C ILE A 217 -14.55 -34.56 -3.83
N LYS A 218 -13.76 -35.58 -3.46
CA LYS A 218 -12.64 -35.47 -2.52
C LYS A 218 -11.35 -36.08 -3.09
N ASP A 219 -11.01 -35.69 -4.31
CA ASP A 219 -9.86 -36.20 -5.04
C ASP A 219 -8.72 -35.17 -5.10
N LYS A 220 -7.63 -35.43 -4.36
CA LYS A 220 -6.45 -34.56 -4.32
C LYS A 220 -5.64 -34.60 -5.61
N GLU A 221 -5.56 -35.74 -6.28
CA GLU A 221 -4.79 -35.87 -7.52
C GLU A 221 -5.48 -35.16 -8.67
N PHE A 222 -6.81 -35.24 -8.73
CA PHE A 222 -7.62 -34.42 -9.64
C PHE A 222 -7.36 -32.92 -9.42
N VAL A 223 -7.40 -32.46 -8.16
CA VAL A 223 -7.13 -31.05 -7.83
C VAL A 223 -5.73 -30.63 -8.28
N LEU A 224 -4.71 -31.48 -8.11
CA LEU A 224 -3.34 -31.19 -8.54
C LEU A 224 -3.22 -31.08 -10.06
N ARG A 225 -3.77 -32.05 -10.81
CA ARG A 225 -3.79 -32.05 -12.28
C ARG A 225 -4.49 -30.82 -12.85
N GLU A 226 -5.71 -30.56 -12.39
CA GLU A 226 -6.54 -29.49 -12.94
C GLU A 226 -6.01 -28.11 -12.57
N ASN A 227 -5.38 -27.97 -11.40
CA ASN A 227 -4.70 -26.73 -11.01
C ASN A 227 -3.58 -26.30 -11.96
N ASP A 228 -3.00 -27.23 -12.72
CA ASP A 228 -1.95 -26.91 -13.69
C ASP A 228 -2.54 -26.41 -15.02
N LEU A 229 -3.79 -26.76 -15.30
CA LEU A 229 -4.56 -26.39 -16.50
C LEU A 229 -5.32 -25.06 -16.37
N LEU A 230 -5.63 -24.63 -15.14
CA LEU A 230 -6.34 -23.38 -14.90
C LEU A 230 -5.52 -22.13 -15.27
N HIS A 231 -6.11 -21.29 -16.11
CA HIS A 231 -5.58 -19.97 -16.50
C HIS A 231 -5.68 -18.90 -15.40
N PHE A 232 -6.67 -19.02 -14.51
CA PHE A 232 -6.90 -18.10 -13.39
C PHE A 232 -7.47 -18.85 -12.19
N GLY A 233 -7.02 -18.50 -10.99
CA GLY A 233 -7.51 -19.08 -9.75
C GLY A 233 -6.81 -20.35 -9.29
N GLY A 234 -7.51 -21.16 -8.49
CA GLY A 234 -7.04 -22.48 -8.06
C GLY A 234 -8.18 -23.35 -7.53
N LEU A 235 -8.06 -24.66 -7.71
CA LEU A 235 -8.93 -25.65 -7.09
C LEU A 235 -8.37 -26.06 -5.74
N PHE A 236 -9.24 -26.26 -4.76
CA PHE A 236 -8.89 -26.81 -3.46
C PHE A 236 -9.96 -27.75 -2.97
N GLN A 237 -9.54 -28.78 -2.28
CA GLN A 237 -10.45 -29.67 -1.60
C GLN A 237 -10.89 -29.06 -0.27
N GLY A 238 -12.19 -28.84 -0.11
CA GLY A 238 -12.83 -28.46 1.15
C GLY A 238 -13.66 -29.60 1.73
N SER A 239 -14.39 -29.31 2.81
CA SER A 239 -15.22 -30.30 3.51
C SER A 239 -16.37 -30.85 2.67
N LEU A 240 -16.96 -30.00 1.82
CA LEU A 240 -18.13 -30.31 0.99
C LEU A 240 -17.81 -30.73 -0.45
N GLY A 241 -16.54 -30.69 -0.87
CA GLY A 241 -16.16 -30.99 -2.25
C GLY A 241 -14.97 -30.15 -2.72
N ILE A 242 -14.84 -29.95 -4.02
CA ILE A 242 -13.79 -29.12 -4.63
C ILE A 242 -14.31 -27.72 -4.89
N TYR A 243 -13.58 -26.73 -4.41
CA TYR A 243 -13.84 -25.31 -4.59
C TYR A 243 -12.87 -24.71 -5.60
N HIS A 244 -13.33 -23.76 -6.41
CA HIS A 244 -12.50 -22.90 -7.25
C HIS A 244 -12.42 -21.50 -6.65
N GLU A 245 -11.21 -21.02 -6.39
CA GLU A 245 -10.99 -19.60 -6.14
C GLU A 245 -10.90 -18.92 -7.49
N ARG A 246 -11.87 -18.09 -7.87
CA ARG A 246 -11.81 -17.34 -9.14
C ARG A 246 -10.74 -16.22 -9.16
N SER A 247 -10.07 -16.00 -8.03
CA SER A 247 -9.09 -14.97 -7.65
C SER A 247 -9.63 -13.99 -6.59
N PRO A 248 -8.75 -13.43 -5.75
CA PRO A 248 -9.07 -12.37 -4.84
C PRO A 248 -9.38 -11.08 -5.61
N GLU A 249 -10.47 -10.47 -5.22
CA GLU A 249 -10.83 -9.12 -5.61
C GLU A 249 -10.31 -8.16 -4.54
N ILE A 250 -9.54 -7.14 -4.95
CA ILE A 250 -9.28 -6.00 -4.07
C ILE A 250 -10.28 -4.92 -4.42
N VAL A 251 -11.32 -4.80 -3.61
CA VAL A 251 -12.18 -3.62 -3.66
C VAL A 251 -11.59 -2.59 -2.70
N ILE A 252 -10.96 -1.56 -3.25
CA ILE A 252 -10.58 -0.39 -2.46
C ILE A 252 -11.86 0.39 -2.22
N ASN A 253 -12.17 0.62 -0.95
CA ASN A 253 -13.45 1.21 -0.58
C ASN A 253 -13.45 2.70 -0.92
N ASN A 254 -13.86 3.04 -2.15
CA ASN A 254 -13.93 4.42 -2.63
C ASN A 254 -14.93 5.27 -1.81
N ALA A 255 -15.84 4.64 -1.06
CA ALA A 255 -16.83 5.31 -0.21
C ALA A 255 -16.20 6.14 0.93
N LEU A 256 -15.00 5.79 1.40
CA LEU A 256 -14.29 6.57 2.43
C LEU A 256 -13.67 7.88 1.89
N VAL A 257 -13.72 8.11 0.58
CA VAL A 257 -13.27 9.35 -0.07
C VAL A 257 -14.37 10.44 -0.04
N GLY A 258 -15.51 10.19 0.61
CA GLY A 258 -16.60 11.17 0.71
C GLY A 258 -17.57 11.05 1.88
N ALA A 259 -17.54 9.98 2.69
CA ALA A 259 -18.55 9.78 3.74
C ALA A 259 -18.03 10.04 5.16
N GLU A 260 -18.77 10.92 5.83
CA GLU A 260 -18.87 11.20 7.27
C GLU A 260 -17.73 11.94 7.97
N LYS A 261 -17.94 13.27 8.06
CA LYS A 261 -17.54 14.09 9.20
C LYS A 261 -18.08 13.46 10.50
N LYS A 262 -17.35 12.55 11.13
CA LYS A 262 -17.31 12.57 12.60
C LYS A 262 -16.32 13.66 12.97
N GLN A 263 -16.87 14.88 13.10
CA GLN A 263 -16.26 15.91 13.91
C GLN A 263 -15.95 15.26 15.27
N VAL A 264 -14.71 15.34 15.70
CA VAL A 264 -14.38 15.17 17.11
C VAL A 264 -15.13 16.30 17.82
N VAL A 265 -16.24 15.95 18.45
CA VAL A 265 -17.01 16.86 19.28
C VAL A 265 -16.39 16.85 20.67
N LYS A 266 -15.93 18.05 21.06
CA LYS A 266 -15.46 18.53 22.37
C LYS A 266 -14.10 18.03 22.85
#